data_AF-A0AA41QBX0-F1
#
_entry.id   AF-A0AA41QBX0-F1
#
_cell.length_a   1.000
_cell.length_b   1.000
_cell.length_c   1.000
_cell.angle_alpha   90.00
_cell.angle_beta   90.00
_cell.angle_gamma   90.00
#
_symmetry.space_group_name_H-M   'P 1'
#
loop_
_entity.id
_entity.type
_entity.pdbx_description
1 polymer ?
#
loop_
_entity_poly.entity_id
_entity_poly.type
_entity_poly.pdbx_seq_one_letter_code
_entity_poly.pdbx_strand_id
1 'polypeptide(L)'
;MRSSSTRGRVYRRCGCRDADRHQRGAHCSRLAADPMHGSWAFAVDVPAPRGVRTTVRRSGFAGETTARNALRRLLDAEACGFDADPNQTVADYLTTWLAEKELALKPATYARYRDYVRNDLVPGLGALRLDDLGHRQILAFVRRQLDAGRGRTTLYRCLATLSSALGDAVRHHRLASNPASPPAIPRPSSPERTVWTAEEAARFLDYARDHDPLIADLCEVLIGTGMRKGEALGLHWDDVHLEDRVLYVRWTLSAVDNTRLVITTPKTRSSRNWVAISSRVDQALRHRATQQRLRPAGPQTGPLAGLVFTRTDGQPLRPQNVLSRFRRLAGEAGLPRITVHDLRHLAATLTITAGVPLVIVSKTLRHSTLSTTANIYAHLTRPAAKAAVTTIQRVLAQAEERLNTAHGLRPSGHGPTPPEDRTWLQQVTDLLPHEPAPGRTPPPAHLEHETTLRPPHGENKAVRDVELPALESDFRSVFRQLGKACDHLATTRTPDAGKAALSLRRERPATCVNAGRDDRI
;
A
#
# COMPACT_ATOMS: atom_id res chain seq x y z
N MET A 1 -33.73 29.05 12.94
CA MET A 1 -33.04 27.78 13.24
C MET A 1 -32.50 27.84 14.66
N ARG A 2 -33.04 27.07 15.61
CA ARG A 2 -32.52 27.05 17.00
C ARG A 2 -31.12 26.41 17.00
N SER A 3 -30.20 27.00 17.76
CA SER A 3 -28.80 26.57 17.89
C SER A 3 -28.69 25.08 18.23
N SER A 4 -27.76 24.38 17.57
CA SER A 4 -27.55 22.94 17.66
C SER A 4 -27.04 22.43 19.03
N SER A 5 -26.78 23.31 19.99
CA SER A 5 -26.18 22.95 21.29
C SER A 5 -27.13 22.32 22.31
N THR A 6 -28.43 22.15 21.99
CA THR A 6 -29.44 21.69 22.97
C THR A 6 -30.45 20.69 22.40
N ARG A 7 -30.08 19.87 21.41
CA ARG A 7 -30.91 18.71 21.02
C ARG A 7 -30.57 17.49 21.87
N GLY A 8 -31.57 16.95 22.55
CA GLY A 8 -31.45 15.72 23.34
C GLY A 8 -31.15 15.96 24.82
N ARG A 9 -31.50 14.97 25.65
CA ARG A 9 -31.34 14.97 27.10
C ARG A 9 -30.47 13.80 27.55
N VAL A 10 -29.60 14.03 28.53
CA VAL A 10 -28.82 12.99 29.23
C VAL A 10 -29.45 12.78 30.60
N TYR A 11 -29.68 11.54 31.01
CA TYR A 11 -30.36 11.19 32.27
C TYR A 11 -29.87 9.85 32.82
N ARG A 12 -30.10 9.60 34.11
CA ARG A 12 -29.81 8.31 34.76
C ARG A 12 -31.04 7.40 34.75
N ARG A 13 -30.83 6.10 34.58
CA ARG A 13 -31.90 5.08 34.68
C ARG A 13 -31.45 3.88 35.50
N CYS A 14 -32.33 3.36 36.35
CA CYS A 14 -32.13 2.11 37.06
C CYS A 14 -33.09 1.02 36.58
N GLY A 15 -32.71 -0.25 36.74
CA GLY A 15 -33.57 -1.40 36.50
C GLY A 15 -34.43 -1.83 37.70
N CYS A 16 -34.40 -1.11 38.83
CA CYS A 16 -35.14 -1.48 40.04
C CYS A 16 -36.65 -1.52 39.79
N ARG A 17 -37.30 -2.53 40.37
CA ARG A 17 -38.75 -2.74 40.28
C ARG A 17 -39.43 -2.52 41.63
N ASP A 18 -40.71 -2.19 41.62
CA ASP A 18 -41.56 -2.19 42.81
C ASP A 18 -42.12 -3.58 43.10
N ALA A 19 -42.95 -3.68 44.14
CA ALA A 19 -43.59 -4.93 44.57
C ALA A 19 -44.46 -5.54 43.45
N ASP A 20 -45.02 -4.69 42.58
CA ASP A 20 -45.88 -5.07 41.44
C ASP A 20 -45.07 -5.36 40.16
N ARG A 21 -43.73 -5.45 40.27
CA ARG A 21 -42.78 -5.67 39.18
C ARG A 21 -42.70 -4.55 38.14
N HIS A 22 -43.28 -3.38 38.39
CA HIS A 22 -43.12 -2.20 37.53
C HIS A 22 -41.77 -1.54 37.77
N GLN A 23 -41.16 -1.01 36.70
CA GLN A 23 -39.86 -0.35 36.78
C GLN A 23 -40.01 1.04 37.42
N ARG A 24 -39.34 1.27 38.56
CA ARG A 24 -39.40 2.55 39.31
C ARG A 24 -38.82 3.74 38.55
N GLY A 25 -37.96 3.48 37.56
CA GLY A 25 -37.42 4.49 36.65
C GLY A 25 -36.69 5.63 37.39
N ALA A 26 -37.08 6.87 37.13
CA ALA A 26 -36.48 8.07 37.75
C ALA A 26 -36.83 8.24 39.23
N HIS A 27 -37.90 7.60 39.71
CA HIS A 27 -38.39 7.69 41.10
C HIS A 27 -37.76 6.64 42.03
N CYS A 28 -36.70 5.97 41.57
CA CYS A 28 -36.00 5.01 42.42
C CYS A 28 -35.22 5.73 43.52
N SER A 29 -35.56 5.45 44.77
CA SER A 29 -34.88 5.99 45.95
C SER A 29 -33.37 5.70 45.95
N ARG A 30 -32.95 4.53 45.45
CA ARG A 30 -31.53 4.17 45.31
C ARG A 30 -30.79 4.99 44.26
N LEU A 31 -31.48 5.48 43.22
CA LEU A 31 -30.89 6.33 42.18
C LEU A 31 -30.58 7.74 42.72
N ALA A 32 -31.38 8.22 43.67
CA ALA A 32 -31.16 9.48 44.36
C ALA A 32 -30.08 9.35 45.44
N ALA A 33 -30.04 8.23 46.16
CA ALA A 33 -29.12 8.02 47.29
C ALA A 33 -27.70 7.58 46.90
N ASP A 34 -27.52 6.83 45.80
CA ASP A 34 -26.23 6.29 45.37
C ASP A 34 -25.86 6.79 43.96
N PRO A 35 -24.78 7.58 43.81
CA PRO A 35 -24.29 8.06 42.51
C PRO A 35 -23.90 6.94 41.53
N MET A 36 -23.51 5.76 42.04
CA MET A 36 -23.11 4.60 41.25
C MET A 36 -24.30 3.69 40.89
N HIS A 37 -25.48 3.95 41.44
CA HIS A 37 -26.66 3.18 41.13
C HIS A 37 -27.27 3.57 39.78
N GLY A 38 -27.53 2.57 38.95
CA GLY A 38 -28.10 2.74 37.62
C GLY A 38 -27.05 2.95 36.53
N SER A 39 -27.52 3.36 35.35
CA SER A 39 -26.67 3.63 34.19
C SER A 39 -27.05 4.96 33.56
N TRP A 40 -26.07 5.65 32.99
CA TRP A 40 -26.32 6.86 32.23
C TRP A 40 -26.92 6.53 30.87
N ALA A 41 -27.79 7.41 30.41
CA ALA A 41 -28.56 7.29 29.18
C ALA A 41 -28.72 8.66 28.52
N PHE A 42 -29.02 8.68 27.22
CA PHE A 42 -29.47 9.88 26.53
C PHE A 42 -30.69 9.57 25.66
N ALA A 43 -31.50 10.60 25.38
CA ALA A 43 -32.62 10.56 24.43
C ALA A 43 -32.57 11.79 23.52
N VAL A 44 -32.70 11.60 22.21
CA VAL A 44 -32.67 12.69 21.22
C VAL A 44 -33.60 12.38 20.05
N ASP A 45 -34.32 13.40 19.58
CA ASP A 45 -35.22 13.28 18.44
C ASP A 45 -34.49 13.60 17.15
N VAL A 46 -34.23 12.57 16.35
CA VAL A 46 -33.59 12.67 15.04
C VAL A 46 -34.64 12.55 13.92
N PRO A 47 -34.45 13.24 12.79
CA PRO A 47 -35.24 12.98 11.59
C PRO A 47 -34.98 11.55 11.11
N ALA A 48 -36.02 10.77 10.84
CA ALA A 48 -35.86 9.46 10.20
C ALA A 48 -35.89 9.60 8.66
N PRO A 49 -35.41 8.59 7.90
CA PRO A 49 -35.40 8.61 6.43
C PRO A 49 -36.77 8.85 5.79
N ARG A 50 -37.87 8.58 6.52
CA ARG A 50 -39.26 8.71 6.05
C ARG A 50 -39.94 10.01 6.50
N GLY A 51 -39.20 11.01 6.95
CA GLY A 51 -39.73 12.33 7.34
C GLY A 51 -40.42 12.40 8.72
N VAL A 52 -40.69 11.26 9.36
CA VAL A 52 -41.18 11.20 10.75
C VAL A 52 -39.99 11.28 11.72
N ARG A 53 -40.06 12.15 12.73
CA ARG A 53 -39.02 12.23 13.77
C ARG A 53 -39.10 10.99 14.67
N THR A 54 -37.97 10.38 14.96
CA THR A 54 -37.88 9.22 15.87
C THR A 54 -37.00 9.58 17.06
N THR A 55 -37.47 9.26 18.27
CA THR A 55 -36.66 9.41 19.48
C THR A 55 -35.67 8.25 19.61
N VAL A 56 -34.39 8.54 19.41
CA VAL A 56 -33.30 7.60 19.70
C VAL A 56 -32.96 7.68 21.19
N ARG A 57 -32.99 6.54 21.88
CA ARG A 57 -32.57 6.42 23.29
C ARG A 57 -31.38 5.46 23.38
N ARG A 58 -30.31 5.85 24.08
CA ARG A 58 -29.19 4.96 24.41
C ARG A 58 -28.95 4.94 25.90
N SER A 59 -28.48 3.82 26.43
CA SER A 59 -28.27 3.61 27.86
C SER A 59 -27.16 2.61 28.13
N GLY A 60 -26.69 2.54 29.38
CA GLY A 60 -25.60 1.63 29.76
C GLY A 60 -24.24 2.33 29.83
N PHE A 61 -24.23 3.67 29.76
CA PHE A 61 -23.01 4.45 29.91
C PHE A 61 -22.59 4.49 31.39
N ALA A 62 -21.29 4.34 31.64
CA ALA A 62 -20.74 4.35 32.99
C ALA A 62 -20.77 5.75 33.64
N GLY A 63 -20.78 6.83 32.84
CA GLY A 63 -20.76 8.20 33.34
C GLY A 63 -21.50 9.21 32.46
N GLU A 64 -21.89 10.33 33.05
CA GLU A 64 -22.59 11.42 32.36
C GLU A 64 -21.83 11.94 31.14
N THR A 65 -20.53 12.16 31.29
CA THR A 65 -19.65 12.63 30.21
C THR A 65 -19.63 11.65 29.04
N THR A 66 -19.60 10.34 29.31
CA THR A 66 -19.63 9.32 28.25
C THR A 66 -20.96 9.30 27.50
N ALA A 67 -22.09 9.48 28.20
CA ALA A 67 -23.41 9.60 27.59
C ALA A 67 -23.55 10.90 26.77
N ARG A 68 -23.04 12.02 27.29
CA ARG A 68 -23.04 13.32 26.59
C ARG A 68 -22.18 13.30 25.34
N ASN A 69 -21.00 12.68 25.39
CA ASN A 69 -20.14 12.49 24.22
C ASN A 69 -20.77 11.55 23.18
N ALA A 70 -21.53 10.55 23.61
CA ALA A 70 -22.28 9.68 22.71
C ALA A 70 -23.45 10.41 22.04
N LEU A 71 -24.18 11.26 22.78
CA LEU A 71 -25.21 12.15 22.24
C LEU A 71 -24.63 13.12 21.20
N ARG A 72 -23.50 13.76 21.52
CA ARG A 72 -22.83 14.69 20.61
C ARG A 72 -22.41 14.02 19.30
N ARG A 73 -21.80 12.84 19.36
CA ARG A 73 -21.44 12.07 18.16
C ARG A 73 -22.63 11.75 17.27
N LEU A 74 -23.78 11.43 17.85
CA LEU A 74 -25.00 11.17 17.09
C LEU A 74 -25.51 12.42 16.38
N LEU A 75 -25.47 13.58 17.04
CA LEU A 75 -25.82 14.87 16.42
C LEU A 75 -24.81 15.28 15.34
N ASP A 76 -23.52 15.02 15.55
CA ASP A 76 -22.47 15.31 14.57
C ASP A 76 -22.62 14.41 13.32
N ALA A 77 -22.96 13.14 13.50
CA ALA A 77 -23.27 12.22 12.40
C ALA A 77 -24.51 12.66 11.60
N GLU A 78 -25.58 13.09 12.29
CA GLU A 78 -26.78 13.69 11.67
C GLU A 78 -26.40 14.93 10.84
N ALA A 79 -25.55 15.82 11.38
CA ALA A 79 -25.09 17.02 10.68
C ALA A 79 -24.25 16.70 9.43
N CYS A 80 -23.53 15.57 9.42
CA CYS A 80 -22.83 15.06 8.24
C CYS A 80 -23.76 14.35 7.23
N GLY A 81 -25.07 14.30 7.48
CA GLY A 81 -26.04 13.61 6.62
C GLY A 81 -25.98 12.08 6.73
N PHE A 82 -25.39 11.54 7.80
CA PHE A 82 -25.30 10.10 8.03
C PHE A 82 -26.41 9.65 8.98
N ASP A 83 -27.25 8.71 8.53
CA ASP A 83 -28.25 8.09 9.39
C ASP A 83 -27.57 7.20 10.43
N ALA A 84 -27.45 7.72 11.65
CA ALA A 84 -26.89 7.00 12.79
C ALA A 84 -27.92 6.02 13.38
N ASP A 85 -28.44 5.09 12.57
CA ASP A 85 -29.35 4.05 13.06
C ASP A 85 -28.64 3.29 14.21
N PRO A 86 -29.17 3.38 15.44
CA PRO A 86 -28.57 2.75 16.61
C PRO A 86 -28.55 1.23 16.52
N ASN A 87 -29.44 0.62 15.74
CA ASN A 87 -29.54 -0.83 15.59
C ASN A 87 -28.84 -1.34 14.33
N GLN A 88 -28.18 -0.46 13.57
CA GLN A 88 -27.42 -0.84 12.39
C GLN A 88 -26.42 -1.95 12.72
N THR A 89 -26.55 -3.06 12.02
CA THR A 89 -25.63 -4.18 12.14
C THR A 89 -24.34 -3.90 11.36
N VAL A 90 -23.28 -4.66 11.65
CA VAL A 90 -22.06 -4.61 10.85
C VAL A 90 -22.36 -4.98 9.40
N ALA A 91 -23.30 -5.91 9.15
CA ALA A 91 -23.69 -6.30 7.79
C ALA A 91 -24.35 -5.15 7.03
N ASP A 92 -25.30 -4.44 7.63
CA ASP A 92 -26.01 -3.32 7.00
C ASP A 92 -25.05 -2.17 6.69
N TYR A 93 -24.18 -1.86 7.66
CA TYR A 93 -23.16 -0.83 7.49
C TYR A 93 -22.19 -1.18 6.34
N LEU A 94 -21.62 -2.38 6.34
CA LEU A 94 -20.67 -2.80 5.30
C LEU A 94 -21.31 -2.85 3.92
N THR A 95 -22.59 -3.21 3.83
CA THR A 95 -23.33 -3.25 2.57
C THR A 95 -23.52 -1.84 2.00
N THR A 96 -23.94 -0.89 2.84
CA THR A 96 -24.11 0.52 2.46
C THR A 96 -22.78 1.15 2.07
N TRP A 97 -21.76 0.96 2.92
CA TRP A 97 -20.40 1.42 2.65
C TRP A 97 -19.85 0.88 1.34
N LEU A 98 -20.08 -0.41 1.06
CA LEU A 98 -19.62 -1.02 -0.18
C LEU A 98 -20.28 -0.36 -1.40
N ALA A 99 -21.60 -0.11 -1.36
CA ALA A 99 -22.31 0.57 -2.45
C ALA A 99 -21.74 1.97 -2.75
N GLU A 100 -21.42 2.75 -1.71
CA GLU A 100 -20.75 4.05 -1.87
C GLU A 100 -19.36 3.91 -2.51
N LYS A 101 -18.60 2.89 -2.12
CA LYS A 101 -17.26 2.62 -2.66
C LYS A 101 -17.27 2.19 -4.12
N GLU A 102 -18.37 1.66 -4.63
CA GLU A 102 -18.49 1.29 -6.04
C GLU A 102 -18.24 2.48 -6.97
N LEU A 103 -18.68 3.68 -6.57
CA LEU A 103 -18.52 4.92 -7.33
C LEU A 103 -17.07 5.43 -7.36
N ALA A 104 -16.29 5.13 -6.32
CA ALA A 104 -14.94 5.66 -6.15
C ALA A 104 -13.83 4.68 -6.54
N LEU A 105 -14.08 3.36 -6.46
CA LEU A 105 -13.06 2.34 -6.66
C LEU A 105 -13.05 1.79 -8.08
N LYS A 106 -11.85 1.39 -8.53
CA LYS A 106 -11.72 0.63 -9.79
C LYS A 106 -12.45 -0.72 -9.67
N PRO A 107 -13.05 -1.25 -10.76
CA PRO A 107 -13.86 -2.47 -10.73
C PRO A 107 -13.18 -3.68 -10.06
N ALA A 108 -11.90 -3.93 -10.34
CA ALA A 108 -11.16 -5.04 -9.74
C ALA A 108 -10.88 -4.85 -8.23
N THR A 109 -10.75 -3.60 -7.76
CA THR A 109 -10.60 -3.31 -6.34
C THR A 109 -11.93 -3.47 -5.62
N TYR A 110 -13.00 -2.96 -6.22
CA TYR A 110 -14.36 -3.13 -5.72
C TYR A 110 -14.76 -4.60 -5.59
N ALA A 111 -14.56 -5.41 -6.63
CA ALA A 111 -14.86 -6.84 -6.60
C ALA A 111 -14.16 -7.55 -5.43
N ARG A 112 -12.88 -7.22 -5.17
CA ARG A 112 -12.16 -7.77 -4.00
C ARG A 112 -12.74 -7.32 -2.67
N TYR A 113 -13.14 -6.05 -2.54
CA TYR A 113 -13.79 -5.55 -1.33
C TYR A 113 -15.13 -6.26 -1.11
N ARG A 114 -15.94 -6.36 -2.17
CA ARG A 114 -17.19 -7.10 -2.19
C ARG A 114 -17.01 -8.55 -1.75
N ASP A 115 -16.00 -9.24 -2.26
CA ASP A 115 -15.75 -10.64 -1.90
C ASP A 115 -15.38 -10.79 -0.42
N TYR A 116 -14.49 -9.93 0.12
CA TYR A 116 -14.17 -9.96 1.54
C TYR A 116 -15.38 -9.62 2.41
N VAL A 117 -16.18 -8.62 2.01
CA VAL A 117 -17.39 -8.23 2.74
C VAL A 117 -18.40 -9.37 2.75
N ARG A 118 -18.77 -9.89 1.58
CA ARG A 118 -19.85 -10.88 1.44
C ARG A 118 -19.47 -12.27 1.93
N ASN A 119 -18.24 -12.72 1.69
CA ASN A 119 -17.84 -14.10 1.93
C ASN A 119 -17.13 -14.30 3.28
N ASP A 120 -16.49 -13.26 3.82
CA ASP A 120 -15.72 -13.36 5.06
C ASP A 120 -16.35 -12.51 6.20
N LEU A 121 -16.52 -11.20 6.01
CA LEU A 121 -16.87 -10.27 7.08
C LEU A 121 -18.34 -10.36 7.50
N VAL A 122 -19.28 -10.40 6.55
CA VAL A 122 -20.71 -10.49 6.86
C VAL A 122 -21.05 -11.82 7.54
N PRO A 123 -20.62 -13.00 7.06
CA PRO A 123 -20.86 -14.26 7.76
C PRO A 123 -20.16 -14.30 9.13
N GLY A 124 -19.00 -13.65 9.27
CA GLY A 124 -18.18 -13.75 10.46
C GLY A 124 -18.51 -12.77 11.59
N LEU A 125 -18.92 -11.55 11.24
CA LEU A 125 -19.11 -10.41 12.14
C LEU A 125 -20.43 -9.66 11.90
N GLY A 126 -21.14 -9.96 10.81
CA GLY A 126 -22.26 -9.17 10.32
C GLY A 126 -23.46 -9.08 11.26
N ALA A 127 -23.73 -10.12 12.05
CA ALA A 127 -24.84 -10.16 13.00
C ALA A 127 -24.62 -9.26 14.23
N LEU A 128 -23.38 -8.83 14.49
CA LEU A 128 -23.09 -7.93 15.59
C LEU A 128 -23.61 -6.53 15.27
N ARG A 129 -24.06 -5.80 16.29
CA ARG A 129 -24.30 -4.36 16.15
C ARG A 129 -22.98 -3.66 15.92
N LEU A 130 -23.00 -2.62 15.09
CA LEU A 130 -21.78 -1.87 14.77
C LEU A 130 -21.11 -1.28 16.03
N ASP A 131 -21.92 -0.85 17.00
CA ASP A 131 -21.44 -0.29 18.28
C ASP A 131 -20.82 -1.35 19.22
N ASP A 132 -21.22 -2.62 19.06
CA ASP A 132 -20.75 -3.73 19.89
C ASP A 132 -19.50 -4.41 19.29
N LEU A 133 -19.10 -4.01 18.08
CA LEU A 133 -17.92 -4.55 17.42
C LEU A 133 -16.65 -4.02 18.10
N GLY A 134 -16.01 -4.88 18.90
CA GLY A 134 -14.74 -4.59 19.55
C GLY A 134 -13.56 -5.38 18.97
N HIS A 135 -12.36 -5.04 19.44
CA HIS A 135 -11.13 -5.73 19.09
C HIS A 135 -11.19 -7.25 19.41
N ARG A 136 -11.84 -7.61 20.52
CA ARG A 136 -12.01 -9.01 20.95
C ARG A 136 -12.78 -9.85 19.91
N GLN A 137 -13.86 -9.32 19.36
CA GLN A 137 -14.66 -10.01 18.33
C GLN A 137 -13.87 -10.16 17.04
N ILE A 138 -13.08 -9.15 16.66
CA ILE A 138 -12.20 -9.20 15.50
C ILE A 138 -11.12 -10.27 15.69
N LEU A 139 -10.48 -10.36 16.86
CA LEU A 139 -9.51 -11.42 17.16
C LEU A 139 -10.15 -12.82 17.12
N ALA A 140 -11.35 -12.98 17.65
CA ALA A 140 -12.08 -14.25 17.58
C ALA A 140 -12.39 -14.65 16.12
N PHE A 141 -12.81 -13.69 15.29
CA PHE A 141 -12.99 -13.89 13.85
C PHE A 141 -11.68 -14.31 13.17
N VAL A 142 -10.57 -13.63 13.47
CA VAL A 142 -9.24 -13.96 12.92
C VAL A 142 -8.86 -15.40 13.25
N ARG A 143 -9.00 -15.81 14.51
CA ARG A 143 -8.67 -17.16 14.95
C ARG A 143 -9.48 -18.21 14.20
N ARG A 144 -10.80 -18.02 14.12
CA ARG A 144 -11.69 -18.92 13.36
C ARG A 144 -11.31 -19.02 11.88
N GLN A 145 -10.94 -17.91 11.23
CA GLN A 145 -10.51 -17.94 9.83
C GLN A 145 -9.17 -18.68 9.65
N LEU A 146 -8.23 -18.52 10.57
CA LEU A 146 -6.96 -19.25 10.55
C LEU A 146 -7.17 -20.75 10.78
N ASP A 147 -8.02 -21.11 11.73
CA ASP A 147 -8.39 -22.51 12.03
C ASP A 147 -9.10 -23.17 10.83
N ALA A 148 -9.88 -22.39 10.06
CA ALA A 148 -10.49 -22.81 8.80
C ALA A 148 -9.50 -22.86 7.60
N GLY A 149 -8.19 -22.68 7.84
CA GLY A 149 -7.15 -22.78 6.81
C GLY A 149 -7.02 -21.55 5.89
N ARG A 150 -7.60 -20.40 6.25
CA ARG A 150 -7.50 -19.18 5.43
C ARG A 150 -6.05 -18.66 5.44
N GLY A 151 -5.49 -18.41 4.27
CA GLY A 151 -4.13 -17.87 4.14
C GLY A 151 -3.96 -16.49 4.82
N ARG A 152 -2.86 -16.33 5.58
CA ARG A 152 -2.55 -15.12 6.35
C ARG A 152 -2.58 -13.82 5.54
N THR A 153 -2.05 -13.83 4.31
CA THR A 153 -2.05 -12.67 3.41
C THR A 153 -3.47 -12.25 2.99
N THR A 154 -4.34 -13.22 2.73
CA THR A 154 -5.73 -12.97 2.38
C THR A 154 -6.48 -12.40 3.58
N LEU A 155 -6.28 -12.99 4.77
CA LEU A 155 -6.88 -12.50 6.01
C LEU A 155 -6.43 -11.09 6.35
N TYR A 156 -5.13 -10.78 6.20
CA TYR A 156 -4.61 -9.42 6.40
C TYR A 156 -5.29 -8.40 5.49
N ARG A 157 -5.51 -8.75 4.21
CA ARG A 157 -6.22 -7.89 3.24
C ARG A 157 -7.70 -7.73 3.57
N CYS A 158 -8.35 -8.79 4.06
CA CYS A 158 -9.72 -8.75 4.55
C CYS A 158 -9.84 -7.78 5.74
N LEU A 159 -8.95 -7.90 6.73
CA LEU A 159 -8.92 -6.99 7.89
C LEU A 159 -8.57 -5.55 7.50
N ALA A 160 -7.70 -5.33 6.51
CA ALA A 160 -7.43 -3.99 6.00
C ALA A 160 -8.68 -3.37 5.34
N THR A 161 -9.51 -4.18 4.70
CA THR A 161 -10.79 -3.74 4.12
C THR A 161 -11.77 -3.37 5.24
N LEU A 162 -11.89 -4.21 6.27
CA LEU A 162 -12.67 -3.89 7.48
C LEU A 162 -12.18 -2.60 8.14
N SER A 163 -10.87 -2.46 8.35
CA SER A 163 -10.28 -1.28 8.97
C SER A 163 -10.54 -0.02 8.14
N SER A 164 -10.51 -0.09 6.80
CA SER A 164 -10.91 1.01 5.94
C SER A 164 -12.39 1.38 6.15
N ALA A 165 -13.28 0.39 6.20
CA ALA A 165 -14.71 0.65 6.38
C ALA A 165 -15.01 1.28 7.75
N LEU A 166 -14.39 0.80 8.82
CA LEU A 166 -14.55 1.35 10.16
C LEU A 166 -13.85 2.70 10.34
N GLY A 167 -12.77 2.95 9.58
CA GLY A 167 -12.15 4.27 9.49
C GLY A 167 -13.12 5.31 8.90
N ASP A 168 -13.92 4.93 7.91
CA ASP A 168 -14.97 5.80 7.35
C ASP A 168 -16.08 6.04 8.37
N ALA A 169 -16.47 5.01 9.13
CA ALA A 169 -17.45 5.15 10.22
C ALA A 169 -16.99 6.15 11.27
N VAL A 170 -15.69 6.16 11.60
CA VAL A 170 -15.11 7.15 12.53
C VAL A 170 -15.12 8.55 11.91
N ARG A 171 -14.75 8.69 10.63
CA ARG A 171 -14.76 9.98 9.92
C ARG A 171 -16.16 10.59 9.83
N HIS A 172 -17.20 9.77 9.76
CA HIS A 172 -18.60 10.21 9.74
C HIS A 172 -19.23 10.20 11.15
N HIS A 173 -18.42 10.13 12.21
CA HIS A 173 -18.84 10.16 13.61
C HIS A 173 -19.80 9.02 14.04
N ARG A 174 -19.97 7.97 13.21
CA ARG A 174 -20.76 6.77 13.52
C ARG A 174 -20.10 5.91 14.60
N LEU A 175 -18.76 5.89 14.66
CA LEU A 175 -17.96 5.23 15.70
C LEU A 175 -17.02 6.24 16.39
N ALA A 176 -16.70 6.01 17.68
CA ALA A 176 -15.72 6.83 18.41
C ALA A 176 -14.28 6.53 17.97
N SER A 177 -13.99 5.27 17.70
CA SER A 177 -12.66 4.78 17.35
C SER A 177 -12.80 3.56 16.43
N ASN A 178 -11.72 3.24 15.73
CA ASN A 178 -11.69 2.10 14.82
C ASN A 178 -11.23 0.85 15.59
N PRO A 179 -12.10 -0.13 15.88
CA PRO A 179 -11.73 -1.33 16.65
C PRO A 179 -10.81 -2.28 15.88
N ALA A 180 -10.68 -2.11 14.55
CA ALA A 180 -9.73 -2.84 13.71
C ALA A 180 -8.34 -2.15 13.65
N SER A 181 -8.14 -1.08 14.41
CA SER A 181 -6.85 -0.40 14.57
C SER A 181 -6.39 -0.48 16.03
N PRO A 182 -5.17 -0.98 16.33
CA PRO A 182 -4.17 -1.49 15.39
C PRO A 182 -4.60 -2.83 14.75
N PRO A 183 -3.95 -3.25 13.64
CA PRO A 183 -4.26 -4.51 12.96
C PRO A 183 -4.14 -5.72 13.91
N ALA A 184 -5.13 -6.60 13.87
CA ALA A 184 -5.17 -7.81 14.71
C ALA A 184 -4.09 -8.85 14.37
N ILE A 185 -3.50 -8.78 13.17
CA ILE A 185 -2.37 -9.63 12.77
C ILE A 185 -1.26 -8.76 12.16
N PRO A 186 0.01 -9.12 12.39
CA PRO A 186 1.11 -8.43 11.75
C PRO A 186 1.04 -8.61 10.24
N ARG A 187 1.63 -7.65 9.51
CA ARG A 187 1.75 -7.76 8.06
C ARG A 187 2.58 -8.99 7.72
N PRO A 188 2.06 -9.95 6.94
CA PRO A 188 2.83 -11.13 6.56
C PRO A 188 4.10 -10.72 5.81
N SER A 189 5.22 -11.38 6.14
CA SER A 189 6.43 -11.27 5.34
C SER A 189 6.14 -11.80 3.93
N SER A 190 6.75 -11.15 2.93
CA SER A 190 6.71 -11.70 1.57
C SER A 190 7.76 -12.79 1.49
N PRO A 191 7.42 -14.00 1.03
CA PRO A 191 8.43 -15.05 0.83
C PRO A 191 9.49 -14.57 -0.17
N GLU A 192 10.70 -15.11 -0.04
CA GLU A 192 11.75 -14.90 -1.02
C GLU A 192 11.26 -15.39 -2.39
N ARG A 193 11.47 -14.57 -3.42
CA ARG A 193 10.93 -14.84 -4.75
C ARG A 193 11.96 -15.57 -5.58
N THR A 194 11.58 -16.72 -6.11
CA THR A 194 12.33 -17.37 -7.18
C THR A 194 12.14 -16.59 -8.48
N VAL A 195 13.24 -16.22 -9.12
CA VAL A 195 13.29 -15.55 -10.42
C VAL A 195 14.20 -16.38 -11.31
N TRP A 196 13.87 -16.50 -12.59
CA TRP A 196 14.71 -17.22 -13.54
C TRP A 196 16.09 -16.57 -13.74
N THR A 197 17.06 -17.36 -14.19
CA THR A 197 18.30 -16.83 -14.77
C THR A 197 18.09 -16.34 -16.20
N ALA A 198 19.11 -15.71 -16.79
CA ALA A 198 19.07 -15.30 -18.19
C ALA A 198 18.96 -16.52 -19.14
N GLU A 199 19.69 -17.59 -18.81
CA GLU A 199 19.72 -18.84 -19.56
C GLU A 199 18.37 -19.56 -19.49
N GLU A 200 17.76 -19.62 -18.30
CA GLU A 200 16.43 -20.19 -18.12
C GLU A 200 15.36 -19.41 -18.90
N ALA A 201 15.44 -18.07 -18.89
CA ALA A 201 14.54 -17.23 -19.66
C ALA A 201 14.71 -17.41 -21.16
N ALA A 202 15.95 -17.52 -21.66
CA ALA A 202 16.22 -17.80 -23.07
C ALA A 202 15.68 -19.18 -23.47
N ARG A 203 15.95 -20.21 -22.67
CA ARG A 203 15.40 -21.57 -22.86
C ARG A 203 13.88 -21.58 -22.91
N PHE A 204 13.22 -20.83 -22.02
CA PHE A 204 11.76 -20.67 -22.05
C PHE A 204 11.29 -20.07 -23.38
N LEU A 205 11.90 -18.96 -23.80
CA LEU A 205 11.48 -18.22 -24.99
C LEU A 205 11.67 -19.05 -26.26
N ASP A 206 12.74 -19.82 -26.36
CA ASP A 206 12.99 -20.72 -27.48
C ASP A 206 11.97 -21.86 -27.51
N TYR A 207 11.77 -22.56 -26.38
CA TYR A 207 10.76 -23.62 -26.28
C TYR A 207 9.35 -23.11 -26.61
N ALA A 208 8.98 -21.96 -26.03
CA ALA A 208 7.67 -21.36 -26.26
C ALA A 208 7.48 -20.92 -27.71
N ARG A 209 8.54 -20.53 -28.44
CA ARG A 209 8.44 -20.10 -29.83
C ARG A 209 7.95 -21.22 -30.74
N ASP A 210 8.39 -22.45 -30.48
CA ASP A 210 8.03 -23.63 -31.27
C ASP A 210 6.64 -24.17 -30.92
N HIS A 211 6.23 -24.06 -29.65
CA HIS A 211 5.00 -24.69 -29.15
C HIS A 211 3.82 -23.72 -29.01
N ASP A 212 4.09 -22.45 -28.74
CA ASP A 212 3.09 -21.41 -28.53
C ASP A 212 3.66 -20.00 -28.85
N PRO A 213 3.83 -19.65 -30.14
CA PRO A 213 4.49 -18.40 -30.53
C PRO A 213 3.83 -17.14 -29.95
N LEU A 214 2.51 -17.17 -29.73
CA LEU A 214 1.79 -16.05 -29.12
C LEU A 214 2.24 -15.78 -27.68
N ILE A 215 2.44 -16.85 -26.88
CA ILE A 215 2.91 -16.70 -25.51
C ILE A 215 4.40 -16.35 -25.49
N ALA A 216 5.19 -16.87 -26.44
CA ALA A 216 6.59 -16.49 -26.59
C ALA A 216 6.74 -14.98 -26.83
N ASP A 217 6.05 -14.43 -27.83
CA ASP A 217 6.10 -13.00 -28.17
C ASP A 217 5.64 -12.12 -26.98
N LEU A 218 4.57 -12.53 -26.29
CA LEU A 218 4.09 -11.81 -25.10
C LEU A 218 5.14 -11.81 -23.98
N CYS A 219 5.79 -12.94 -23.73
CA CYS A 219 6.82 -13.04 -22.70
C CYS A 219 8.09 -12.27 -23.09
N GLU A 220 8.48 -12.29 -24.36
CA GLU A 220 9.59 -11.48 -24.90
C GLU A 220 9.34 -9.98 -24.64
N VAL A 221 8.13 -9.49 -24.95
CA VAL A 221 7.74 -8.10 -24.63
C VAL A 221 7.79 -7.85 -23.13
N LEU A 222 7.23 -8.73 -22.30
CA LEU A 222 7.21 -8.55 -20.84
C LEU A 222 8.62 -8.50 -20.22
N ILE A 223 9.53 -9.36 -20.69
CA ILE A 223 10.92 -9.41 -20.22
C ILE A 223 11.69 -8.19 -20.73
N GLY A 224 11.60 -7.88 -22.03
CA GLY A 224 12.36 -6.80 -22.66
C GLY A 224 11.95 -5.40 -22.23
N THR A 225 10.70 -5.21 -21.78
CA THR A 225 10.15 -3.90 -21.39
C THR A 225 9.89 -3.76 -19.88
N GLY A 226 9.85 -4.88 -19.16
CA GLY A 226 9.40 -4.95 -17.78
C GLY A 226 7.95 -4.50 -17.58
N MET A 227 7.10 -4.45 -18.61
CA MET A 227 5.68 -4.05 -18.48
C MET A 227 4.91 -4.92 -17.48
N ARG A 228 3.88 -4.36 -16.83
CA ARG A 228 2.95 -5.20 -16.05
C ARG A 228 2.11 -6.04 -17.01
N LYS A 229 1.74 -7.27 -16.61
CA LYS A 229 0.93 -8.17 -17.47
C LYS A 229 -0.30 -7.49 -18.08
N GLY A 230 -1.05 -6.72 -17.29
CA GLY A 230 -2.26 -6.04 -17.78
C GLY A 230 -1.95 -4.93 -18.77
N GLU A 231 -0.79 -4.27 -18.66
CA GLU A 231 -0.33 -3.27 -19.62
C GLU A 231 0.01 -3.93 -20.96
N ALA A 232 0.73 -5.05 -20.95
CA ALA A 232 1.05 -5.78 -22.18
C ALA A 232 -0.21 -6.37 -22.85
N LEU A 233 -1.13 -6.93 -22.06
CA LEU A 233 -2.41 -7.47 -22.57
C LEU A 233 -3.38 -6.38 -23.05
N GLY A 234 -3.18 -5.14 -22.63
CA GLY A 234 -3.95 -3.97 -23.07
C GLY A 234 -3.20 -3.11 -24.08
N LEU A 235 -2.09 -3.59 -24.66
CA LEU A 235 -1.32 -2.83 -25.64
C LEU A 235 -2.04 -2.80 -26.99
N HIS A 236 -2.19 -1.60 -27.56
CA HIS A 236 -2.78 -1.37 -28.87
C HIS A 236 -1.72 -1.16 -29.95
N TRP A 237 -2.05 -1.45 -31.21
CA TRP A 237 -1.15 -1.13 -32.32
C TRP A 237 -0.89 0.38 -32.46
N ASP A 238 -1.89 1.20 -32.16
CA ASP A 238 -1.75 2.68 -32.14
C ASP A 238 -0.76 3.19 -31.08
N ASP A 239 -0.32 2.32 -30.16
CA ASP A 239 0.69 2.60 -29.14
C ASP A 239 2.08 2.06 -29.49
N VAL A 240 2.24 1.40 -30.64
CA VAL A 240 3.46 0.70 -31.05
C VAL A 240 4.17 1.50 -32.16
N HIS A 241 5.27 2.18 -31.80
CA HIS A 241 6.08 2.95 -32.74
C HIS A 241 7.41 2.23 -32.98
N LEU A 242 7.41 1.32 -33.96
CA LEU A 242 8.57 0.47 -34.25
C LEU A 242 9.77 1.24 -34.82
N GLU A 243 9.51 2.28 -35.61
CA GLU A 243 10.56 3.15 -36.20
C GLU A 243 11.32 3.90 -35.10
N ASP A 244 10.58 4.50 -34.16
CA ASP A 244 11.13 5.19 -33.01
C ASP A 244 11.64 4.24 -31.90
N ARG A 245 11.37 2.93 -32.03
CA ARG A 245 11.61 1.91 -30.99
C ARG A 245 11.00 2.28 -29.64
N VAL A 246 9.75 2.72 -29.65
CA VAL A 246 9.02 3.13 -28.45
C VAL A 246 7.60 2.55 -28.40
N LEU A 247 7.16 2.20 -27.19
CA LEU A 247 5.77 1.86 -26.86
C LEU A 247 5.17 2.88 -25.91
N TYR A 248 3.89 3.22 -26.08
CA TYR A 248 3.14 4.03 -25.12
C TYR A 248 2.19 3.17 -24.28
N VAL A 249 2.23 3.34 -22.95
CA VAL A 249 1.37 2.57 -22.04
C VAL A 249 0.11 3.36 -21.70
N ARG A 250 -0.93 3.28 -22.55
CA ARG A 250 -2.20 3.98 -22.32
C ARG A 250 -3.22 3.18 -21.49
N TRP A 251 -3.20 1.86 -21.61
CA TRP A 251 -4.25 1.00 -21.10
C TRP A 251 -3.74 -0.15 -20.22
N THR A 252 -4.64 -0.72 -19.43
CA THR A 252 -4.39 -1.96 -18.70
C THR A 252 -5.63 -2.84 -18.74
N LEU A 253 -5.47 -4.06 -19.24
CA LEU A 253 -6.51 -5.08 -19.31
C LEU A 253 -6.51 -5.91 -18.03
N SER A 254 -7.67 -6.04 -17.41
CA SER A 254 -7.88 -6.81 -16.19
C SER A 254 -9.12 -7.69 -16.32
N ALA A 255 -9.13 -8.84 -15.65
CA ALA A 255 -10.33 -9.65 -15.50
C ALA A 255 -10.95 -9.40 -14.13
N VAL A 256 -12.23 -9.03 -14.11
CA VAL A 256 -13.05 -8.95 -12.90
C VAL A 256 -13.84 -10.24 -12.79
N ASP A 257 -13.81 -10.86 -11.61
CA ASP A 257 -14.48 -12.14 -11.32
C ASP A 257 -14.09 -13.28 -12.27
N ASN A 258 -12.92 -13.18 -12.90
CA ASN A 258 -12.43 -14.06 -13.98
C ASN A 258 -13.34 -14.18 -15.22
N THR A 259 -14.48 -13.48 -15.24
CA THR A 259 -15.51 -13.57 -16.28
C THR A 259 -15.50 -12.35 -17.19
N ARG A 260 -15.49 -11.14 -16.61
CA ARG A 260 -15.59 -9.88 -17.36
C ARG A 260 -14.22 -9.26 -17.58
N LEU A 261 -13.84 -9.08 -18.84
CA LEU A 261 -12.67 -8.29 -19.19
C LEU A 261 -13.01 -6.81 -19.14
N VAL A 262 -12.15 -6.04 -18.49
CA VAL A 262 -12.28 -4.60 -18.36
C VAL A 262 -10.95 -3.97 -18.73
N ILE A 263 -10.99 -3.00 -19.64
CA ILE A 263 -9.86 -2.13 -19.91
C ILE A 263 -10.00 -0.87 -19.08
N THR A 264 -8.93 -0.48 -18.41
CA THR A 264 -8.88 0.75 -17.62
C THR A 264 -7.58 1.49 -17.92
N THR A 265 -7.46 2.71 -17.43
CA THR A 265 -6.17 3.40 -17.48
C THR A 265 -5.24 2.92 -16.36
N PRO A 266 -3.91 2.96 -16.56
CA PRO A 266 -2.92 2.59 -15.55
C PRO A 266 -3.15 3.27 -14.20
N LYS A 267 -2.68 2.62 -13.12
CA LYS A 267 -2.94 3.08 -11.74
C LYS A 267 -2.30 4.44 -11.42
N THR A 268 -1.18 4.78 -12.05
CA THR A 268 -0.41 5.99 -11.75
C THR A 268 -0.11 6.79 -13.00
N ARG A 269 0.04 8.11 -12.88
CA ARG A 269 0.50 8.99 -13.96
C ARG A 269 1.85 8.52 -14.53
N SER A 270 2.77 8.09 -13.66
CA SER A 270 4.07 7.54 -14.07
C SER A 270 3.97 6.27 -14.92
N SER A 271 2.89 5.50 -14.78
CA SER A 271 2.68 4.30 -15.60
C SER A 271 2.18 4.64 -17.01
N ARG A 272 1.71 5.87 -17.25
CA ARG A 272 1.34 6.39 -18.58
C ARG A 272 2.53 7.06 -19.25
N ASN A 273 3.61 6.31 -19.37
CA ASN A 273 4.85 6.81 -19.96
C ASN A 273 5.30 5.88 -21.08
N TRP A 274 6.17 6.39 -21.92
CA TRP A 274 6.77 5.63 -23.00
C TRP A 274 7.76 4.59 -22.47
N VAL A 275 8.05 3.59 -23.30
CA VAL A 275 8.99 2.49 -23.01
C VAL A 275 9.83 2.23 -24.24
N ALA A 276 11.15 2.28 -24.11
CA ALA A 276 12.05 1.86 -25.18
C ALA A 276 11.95 0.35 -25.42
N ILE A 277 12.09 -0.08 -26.67
CA ILE A 277 12.12 -1.49 -27.04
C ILE A 277 13.45 -1.88 -27.68
N SER A 278 13.90 -3.09 -27.39
CA SER A 278 15.06 -3.70 -28.04
C SER A 278 14.70 -4.27 -29.40
N SER A 279 15.72 -4.64 -30.20
CA SER A 279 15.52 -5.34 -31.47
C SER A 279 14.74 -6.66 -31.31
N ARG A 280 14.95 -7.39 -30.20
CA ARG A 280 14.21 -8.63 -29.92
C ARG A 280 12.71 -8.37 -29.70
N VAL A 281 12.38 -7.30 -28.99
CA VAL A 281 10.99 -6.88 -28.76
C VAL A 281 10.34 -6.39 -30.06
N ASP A 282 11.07 -5.60 -30.87
CA ASP A 282 10.63 -5.19 -32.20
C ASP A 282 10.32 -6.41 -33.09
N GLN A 283 11.21 -7.41 -33.12
CA GLN A 283 11.01 -8.64 -33.89
C GLN A 283 9.75 -9.41 -33.44
N ALA A 284 9.54 -9.56 -32.13
CA ALA A 284 8.33 -10.20 -31.59
C ALA A 284 7.05 -9.44 -32.01
N LEU A 285 7.08 -8.11 -31.98
CA LEU A 285 5.95 -7.28 -32.42
C LEU A 285 5.71 -7.39 -33.93
N ARG A 286 6.75 -7.39 -34.77
CA ARG A 286 6.61 -7.61 -36.21
C ARG A 286 6.03 -8.98 -36.52
N HIS A 287 6.49 -10.01 -35.82
CA HIS A 287 5.94 -11.35 -35.93
C HIS A 287 4.44 -11.38 -35.57
N ARG A 288 4.03 -10.69 -34.49
CA ARG A 288 2.61 -10.51 -34.14
C ARG A 288 1.80 -9.80 -35.23
N ALA A 289 2.34 -8.72 -35.81
CA ALA A 289 1.67 -7.97 -36.86
C ALA A 289 1.42 -8.85 -38.10
N THR A 290 2.42 -9.62 -38.53
CA THR A 290 2.30 -10.57 -39.64
C THR A 290 1.23 -11.63 -39.36
N GLN A 291 1.24 -12.25 -38.17
CA GLN A 291 0.25 -13.27 -37.83
C GLN A 291 -1.19 -12.74 -37.76
N GLN A 292 -1.40 -11.49 -37.34
CA GLN A 292 -2.74 -10.89 -37.29
C GLN A 292 -3.24 -10.44 -38.66
N ARG A 293 -2.36 -9.99 -39.57
CA ARG A 293 -2.73 -9.67 -40.96
C ARG A 293 -3.27 -10.87 -41.74
N LEU A 294 -2.79 -12.07 -41.41
CA LEU A 294 -3.22 -13.32 -42.01
C LEU A 294 -4.57 -13.84 -41.46
N ARG A 295 -5.26 -13.06 -40.61
CA ARG A 295 -6.47 -13.49 -39.91
C ARG A 295 -7.59 -12.47 -40.08
N PRO A 296 -8.86 -12.91 -40.16
CA PRO A 296 -9.98 -11.99 -40.21
C PRO A 296 -10.00 -11.14 -38.93
N ALA A 297 -10.22 -9.83 -39.09
CA ALA A 297 -10.39 -8.93 -37.97
C ALA A 297 -11.59 -9.41 -37.14
N GLY A 298 -11.33 -9.83 -35.89
CA GLY A 298 -12.41 -10.18 -34.98
C GLY A 298 -13.32 -8.96 -34.75
N PRO A 299 -14.64 -9.16 -34.59
CA PRO A 299 -15.59 -8.06 -34.42
C PRO A 299 -15.38 -7.46 -33.04
N GLN A 300 -14.50 -6.47 -32.93
CA GLN A 300 -14.28 -5.73 -31.70
C GLN A 300 -14.56 -4.26 -31.95
N THR A 301 -15.56 -3.76 -31.25
CA THR A 301 -15.89 -2.34 -31.20
C THR A 301 -15.41 -1.75 -29.89
N GLY A 302 -15.07 -0.46 -29.92
CA GLY A 302 -14.65 0.26 -28.72
C GLY A 302 -13.25 -0.10 -28.20
N PRO A 303 -12.97 0.07 -26.90
CA PRO A 303 -11.61 0.05 -26.35
C PRO A 303 -10.83 -1.28 -26.44
N LEU A 304 -11.49 -2.38 -26.83
CA LEU A 304 -10.85 -3.69 -27.01
C LEU A 304 -10.45 -3.97 -28.48
N ALA A 305 -10.81 -3.07 -29.40
CA ALA A 305 -10.33 -3.11 -30.78
C ALA A 305 -8.84 -2.77 -30.84
N GLY A 306 -8.11 -3.30 -31.83
CA GLY A 306 -6.72 -2.91 -32.10
C GLY A 306 -5.66 -3.45 -31.13
N LEU A 307 -5.99 -4.45 -30.30
CA LEU A 307 -5.03 -5.07 -29.38
C LEU A 307 -3.93 -5.88 -30.09
N VAL A 308 -2.69 -5.74 -29.63
CA VAL A 308 -1.51 -6.48 -30.13
C VAL A 308 -1.60 -7.97 -29.80
N PHE A 309 -2.09 -8.30 -28.60
CA PHE A 309 -2.15 -9.67 -28.09
C PHE A 309 -3.58 -10.18 -27.99
N THR A 310 -4.02 -10.83 -29.07
CA THR A 310 -5.36 -11.42 -29.20
C THR A 310 -5.29 -12.93 -29.43
N ARG A 311 -6.41 -13.59 -29.21
CA ARG A 311 -6.68 -14.96 -29.68
C ARG A 311 -6.82 -15.00 -31.20
N THR A 312 -6.92 -16.21 -31.74
CA THR A 312 -7.13 -16.48 -33.18
C THR A 312 -8.43 -15.86 -33.72
N ASP A 313 -9.47 -15.77 -32.89
CA ASP A 313 -10.77 -15.14 -33.17
C ASP A 313 -10.77 -13.61 -32.97
N GLY A 314 -9.61 -13.00 -32.73
CA GLY A 314 -9.46 -11.57 -32.47
C GLY A 314 -9.87 -11.13 -31.06
N GLN A 315 -10.38 -12.04 -30.21
CA GLN A 315 -10.79 -11.72 -28.84
C GLN A 315 -9.56 -11.47 -27.93
N PRO A 316 -9.69 -10.69 -26.84
CA PRO A 316 -8.57 -10.39 -25.97
C PRO A 316 -8.09 -11.63 -25.23
N LEU A 317 -6.79 -11.70 -24.93
CA LEU A 317 -6.27 -12.77 -24.08
C LEU A 317 -6.72 -12.60 -22.63
N ARG A 318 -7.35 -13.65 -22.09
CA ARG A 318 -7.72 -13.69 -20.67
C ARG A 318 -6.47 -13.90 -19.80
N PRO A 319 -6.23 -13.08 -18.75
CA PRO A 319 -5.06 -13.21 -17.89
C PRO A 319 -4.87 -14.60 -17.26
N GLN A 320 -5.97 -15.27 -16.91
CA GLN A 320 -5.93 -16.63 -16.35
C GLN A 320 -5.45 -17.65 -17.39
N ASN A 321 -5.91 -17.55 -18.63
CA ASN A 321 -5.48 -18.44 -19.71
C ASN A 321 -4.00 -18.23 -20.05
N VAL A 322 -3.54 -16.98 -20.03
CA VAL A 322 -2.11 -16.65 -20.18
C VAL A 322 -1.29 -17.30 -19.07
N LEU A 323 -1.73 -17.21 -17.81
CA LEU A 323 -1.05 -17.85 -16.69
C LEU A 323 -0.99 -19.37 -16.82
N SER A 324 -2.10 -20.01 -17.21
CA SER A 324 -2.14 -21.46 -17.40
C SER A 324 -1.23 -21.92 -18.53
N ARG A 325 -1.26 -21.25 -19.69
CA ARG A 325 -0.38 -21.56 -20.83
C ARG A 325 1.10 -21.34 -20.50
N PHE A 326 1.41 -20.21 -19.86
CA PHE A 326 2.76 -19.90 -19.39
C PHE A 326 3.29 -21.00 -18.44
N ARG A 327 2.50 -21.42 -17.45
CA ARG A 327 2.91 -22.46 -16.49
C ARG A 327 3.09 -23.83 -17.15
N ARG A 328 2.23 -24.17 -18.10
CA ARG A 328 2.34 -25.41 -18.88
C ARG A 328 3.65 -25.44 -19.65
N LEU A 329 3.92 -24.41 -20.46
CA LEU A 329 5.16 -24.30 -21.27
C LEU A 329 6.42 -24.28 -20.39
N ALA A 330 6.39 -23.55 -19.27
CA ALA A 330 7.50 -23.54 -18.33
C ALA A 330 7.77 -24.92 -17.71
N GLY A 331 6.71 -25.66 -17.37
CA GLY A 331 6.83 -27.03 -16.85
C GLY A 331 7.37 -28.00 -17.88
N GLU A 332 6.87 -27.93 -19.11
CA GLU A 332 7.35 -28.73 -20.24
C GLU A 332 8.83 -28.44 -20.59
N ALA A 333 9.27 -27.18 -20.43
CA ALA A 333 10.67 -26.77 -20.58
C ALA A 333 11.57 -27.11 -19.36
N GLY A 334 11.03 -27.78 -18.33
CA GLY A 334 11.77 -28.18 -17.13
C GLY A 334 12.21 -27.01 -16.24
N LEU A 335 11.46 -25.91 -16.23
CA LEU A 335 11.85 -24.68 -15.53
C LEU A 335 11.23 -24.54 -14.14
N PRO A 336 11.88 -23.80 -13.22
CA PRO A 336 11.30 -23.46 -11.93
C PRO A 336 9.96 -22.73 -12.08
N ARG A 337 9.01 -23.06 -11.20
CA ARG A 337 7.66 -22.49 -11.25
C ARG A 337 7.67 -21.03 -10.80
N ILE A 338 7.47 -20.12 -11.74
CA ILE A 338 7.25 -18.69 -11.47
C ILE A 338 5.87 -18.22 -11.95
N THR A 339 5.52 -16.96 -11.69
CA THR A 339 4.32 -16.32 -12.24
C THR A 339 4.67 -15.38 -13.40
N VAL A 340 3.67 -15.06 -14.23
CA VAL A 340 3.83 -14.05 -15.30
C VAL A 340 4.30 -12.69 -14.76
N HIS A 341 3.97 -12.35 -13.51
CA HIS A 341 4.45 -11.09 -12.92
C HIS A 341 5.94 -11.15 -12.56
N ASP A 342 6.48 -12.34 -12.32
CA ASP A 342 7.89 -12.52 -12.02
C ASP A 342 8.78 -12.30 -13.25
N LEU A 343 8.22 -12.31 -14.48
CA LEU A 343 8.95 -11.86 -15.68
C LEU A 343 9.36 -10.38 -15.61
N ARG A 344 8.54 -9.54 -14.97
CA ARG A 344 8.92 -8.16 -14.67
C ARG A 344 10.01 -8.09 -13.60
N HIS A 345 9.97 -9.01 -12.64
CA HIS A 345 11.04 -9.11 -11.65
C HIS A 345 12.34 -9.58 -12.30
N LEU A 346 12.28 -10.53 -13.21
CA LEU A 346 13.38 -10.97 -14.06
C LEU A 346 13.99 -9.80 -14.85
N ALA A 347 13.18 -9.01 -15.55
CA ALA A 347 13.66 -7.82 -16.28
C ALA A 347 14.46 -6.86 -15.37
N ALA A 348 13.98 -6.63 -14.15
CA ALA A 348 14.66 -5.81 -13.17
C ALA A 348 15.96 -6.47 -12.68
N THR A 349 15.93 -7.76 -12.35
CA THR A 349 17.10 -8.50 -11.89
C THR A 349 18.20 -8.50 -12.96
N LEU A 350 17.87 -8.79 -14.22
CA LEU A 350 18.82 -8.77 -15.33
C LEU A 350 19.48 -7.40 -15.50
N THR A 351 18.69 -6.32 -15.46
CA THR A 351 19.22 -4.96 -15.63
C THR A 351 20.06 -4.50 -14.44
N ILE A 352 19.67 -4.84 -13.20
CA ILE A 352 20.45 -4.51 -12.00
C ILE A 352 21.76 -5.28 -11.97
N THR A 353 21.72 -6.59 -12.26
CA THR A 353 22.93 -7.43 -12.31
C THR A 353 23.88 -7.00 -13.43
N ALA A 354 23.36 -6.45 -14.53
CA ALA A 354 24.16 -5.82 -15.57
C ALA A 354 24.75 -4.45 -15.18
N GLY A 355 24.55 -3.98 -13.95
CA GLY A 355 25.14 -2.74 -13.42
C GLY A 355 24.37 -1.47 -13.74
N VAL A 356 23.15 -1.57 -14.27
CA VAL A 356 22.32 -0.38 -14.56
C VAL A 356 21.93 0.31 -13.24
N PRO A 357 22.13 1.64 -13.10
CA PRO A 357 21.78 2.33 -11.87
C PRO A 357 20.31 2.16 -11.47
N LEU A 358 20.06 1.93 -10.18
CA LEU A 358 18.74 1.61 -9.65
C LEU A 358 17.66 2.65 -10.00
N VAL A 359 18.05 3.92 -10.09
CA VAL A 359 17.17 5.03 -10.50
C VAL A 359 16.70 4.85 -11.94
N ILE A 360 17.58 4.44 -12.84
CA ILE A 360 17.25 4.16 -14.24
C ILE A 360 16.32 2.94 -14.32
N VAL A 361 16.66 1.84 -13.63
CA VAL A 361 15.80 0.65 -13.55
C VAL A 361 14.41 1.01 -13.02
N SER A 362 14.32 1.81 -11.96
CA SER A 362 13.05 2.28 -11.39
C SER A 362 12.20 3.06 -12.39
N LYS A 363 12.83 3.96 -13.16
CA LYS A 363 12.18 4.76 -14.21
C LYS A 363 11.74 3.90 -15.39
N THR A 364 12.59 2.99 -15.88
CA THR A 364 12.26 2.05 -16.96
C THR A 364 11.07 1.17 -16.59
N LEU A 365 11.04 0.66 -15.36
CA LEU A 365 9.92 -0.11 -14.84
C LEU A 365 8.68 0.76 -14.54
N ARG A 366 8.78 2.09 -14.54
CA ARG A 366 7.69 3.01 -14.20
C ARG A 366 7.16 2.79 -12.77
N HIS A 367 8.05 2.60 -11.81
CA HIS A 367 7.68 2.63 -10.39
C HIS A 367 7.30 4.05 -9.97
N SER A 368 6.28 4.18 -9.12
CA SER A 368 5.86 5.48 -8.59
C SER A 368 6.86 6.04 -7.57
N THR A 369 7.59 5.17 -6.88
CA THR A 369 8.60 5.53 -5.89
C THR A 369 9.85 4.68 -6.08
N LEU A 370 11.03 5.31 -5.93
CA LEU A 370 12.31 4.61 -5.97
C LEU A 370 12.43 3.56 -4.86
N SER A 371 11.83 3.83 -3.69
CA SER A 371 11.79 2.91 -2.55
C SER A 371 11.18 1.55 -2.91
N THR A 372 10.27 1.49 -3.89
CA THR A 372 9.74 0.21 -4.38
C THR A 372 10.86 -0.63 -5.00
N THR A 373 11.70 -0.05 -5.84
CA THR A 373 12.83 -0.76 -6.45
C THR A 373 13.90 -1.10 -5.39
N ALA A 374 14.25 -0.15 -4.53
CA ALA A 374 15.25 -0.36 -3.49
C ALA A 374 14.85 -1.49 -2.53
N ASN A 375 13.63 -1.47 -2.01
CA ASN A 375 13.18 -2.49 -1.05
C ASN A 375 13.10 -3.89 -1.66
N ILE A 376 12.85 -3.99 -2.97
CA ILE A 376 12.73 -5.29 -3.65
C ILE A 376 14.12 -5.84 -4.01
N TYR A 377 15.05 -4.98 -4.44
CA TYR A 377 16.31 -5.41 -5.08
C TYR A 377 17.58 -4.97 -4.37
N ALA A 378 17.51 -4.41 -3.17
CA ALA A 378 18.70 -3.97 -2.40
C ALA A 378 19.73 -5.09 -2.19
N HIS A 379 19.31 -6.35 -2.13
CA HIS A 379 20.25 -7.47 -2.01
C HIS A 379 21.13 -7.65 -3.26
N LEU A 380 20.63 -7.30 -4.45
CA LEU A 380 21.35 -7.40 -5.72
C LEU A 380 22.40 -6.29 -5.89
N THR A 381 22.35 -5.22 -5.10
CA THR A 381 23.31 -4.12 -5.20
C THR A 381 24.58 -4.34 -4.38
N ARG A 382 24.71 -5.48 -3.67
CA ARG A 382 25.91 -5.80 -2.86
C ARG A 382 27.21 -5.80 -3.68
N PRO A 383 27.28 -6.41 -4.88
CA PRO A 383 28.49 -6.35 -5.71
C PRO A 383 28.81 -4.92 -6.16
N ALA A 384 27.80 -4.14 -6.56
CA ALA A 384 27.97 -2.74 -6.94
C ALA A 384 28.48 -1.88 -5.77
N ALA A 385 27.98 -2.12 -4.54
CA ALA A 385 28.47 -1.45 -3.34
C ALA A 385 29.95 -1.79 -3.06
N LYS A 386 30.35 -3.05 -3.21
CA LYS A 386 31.77 -3.45 -3.10
C LYS A 386 32.63 -2.75 -4.16
N ALA A 387 32.20 -2.74 -5.42
CA ALA A 387 32.91 -2.08 -6.51
C ALA A 387 33.04 -0.56 -6.30
N ALA A 388 32.04 0.09 -5.69
CA ALA A 388 32.10 1.50 -5.34
C ALA A 388 33.21 1.79 -4.31
N VAL A 389 33.33 0.96 -3.27
CA VAL A 389 34.40 1.09 -2.27
C VAL A 389 35.77 0.84 -2.90
N THR A 390 35.91 -0.19 -3.73
CA THR A 390 37.16 -0.44 -4.48
C THR A 390 37.51 0.73 -5.41
N THR A 391 36.51 1.41 -5.96
CA THR A 391 36.73 2.61 -6.79
C THR A 391 37.27 3.77 -5.97
N ILE A 392 36.75 4.01 -4.76
CA ILE A 392 37.27 5.03 -3.84
C ILE A 392 38.75 4.75 -3.54
N GLN A 393 39.08 3.51 -3.15
CA GLN A 393 40.46 3.09 -2.90
C GLN A 393 41.38 3.38 -4.09
N ARG A 394 40.95 3.00 -5.30
CA ARG A 394 41.73 3.22 -6.53
C ARG A 394 41.95 4.71 -6.81
N VAL A 395 40.93 5.55 -6.64
CA VAL A 395 41.04 7.01 -6.89
C VAL A 395 42.00 7.66 -5.90
N LEU A 396 41.96 7.28 -4.62
CA LEU A 396 42.88 7.78 -3.61
C LEU A 396 44.33 7.34 -3.89
N ALA A 397 44.54 6.05 -4.20
CA ALA A 397 45.87 5.54 -4.56
C ALA A 397 46.47 6.27 -5.78
N GLN A 398 45.65 6.57 -6.80
CA GLN A 398 46.07 7.36 -7.96
C GLN A 398 46.39 8.81 -7.61
N ALA A 399 45.70 9.41 -6.65
CA ALA A 399 45.97 10.76 -6.20
C ALA A 399 47.29 10.82 -5.39
N GLU A 400 47.54 9.86 -4.51
CA GLU A 400 48.78 9.71 -3.76
C GLU A 400 49.98 9.53 -4.69
N GLU A 401 49.86 8.68 -5.71
CA GLU A 401 50.92 8.47 -6.71
C GLU A 401 51.26 9.76 -7.46
N ARG A 402 50.25 10.54 -7.87
CA ARG A 402 50.46 11.85 -8.52
C ARG A 402 51.14 12.86 -7.59
N LEU A 403 50.75 12.90 -6.31
CA LEU A 403 51.36 13.80 -5.32
C LEU A 403 52.83 13.43 -5.08
N ASN A 404 53.13 12.14 -4.94
CA ASN A 404 54.49 11.63 -4.76
C ASN A 404 55.37 11.95 -5.99
N THR A 405 54.82 11.79 -7.20
CA THR A 405 55.51 12.11 -8.45
C THR A 405 55.75 13.61 -8.60
N ALA A 406 54.79 14.45 -8.18
CA ALA A 406 54.89 15.91 -8.30
C ALA A 406 55.84 16.56 -7.27
N HIS A 407 56.02 15.96 -6.08
CA HIS A 407 56.87 16.52 -5.02
C HIS A 407 58.33 16.04 -5.07
N GLY A 408 58.74 15.26 -6.07
CA GLY A 408 60.09 14.70 -6.14
C GLY A 408 60.45 13.79 -4.96
N LEU A 409 59.44 13.36 -4.19
CA LEU A 409 59.62 12.40 -3.10
C LEU A 409 59.81 11.03 -3.75
N ARG A 410 61.05 10.51 -3.71
CA ARG A 410 61.29 9.09 -3.98
C ARG A 410 60.31 8.29 -3.11
N PRO A 411 59.72 7.20 -3.61
CA PRO A 411 58.94 6.30 -2.76
C PRO A 411 59.89 5.82 -1.67
N SER A 412 59.68 6.26 -0.43
CA SER A 412 60.31 5.64 0.73
C SER A 412 59.86 4.18 0.69
N GLY A 413 60.82 3.30 0.41
CA GLY A 413 60.59 1.87 0.36
C GLY A 413 59.85 1.42 1.60
N HIS A 414 58.79 0.65 1.37
CA HIS A 414 58.00 -0.06 2.37
C HIS A 414 57.28 0.86 3.36
N GLY A 415 56.04 1.22 3.02
CA GLY A 415 55.03 1.29 4.08
C GLY A 415 55.06 -0.05 4.84
N PRO A 416 54.97 -0.05 6.18
CA PRO A 416 55.11 -1.27 6.95
C PRO A 416 54.16 -2.32 6.37
N THR A 417 54.71 -3.48 5.99
CA THR A 417 53.88 -4.67 5.78
C THR A 417 52.96 -4.76 6.98
N PRO A 418 51.62 -4.82 6.80
CA PRO A 418 50.74 -5.00 7.93
C PRO A 418 51.26 -6.24 8.67
N PRO A 419 51.43 -6.20 10.00
CA PRO A 419 51.89 -7.37 10.71
C PRO A 419 51.00 -8.53 10.31
N GLU A 420 51.58 -9.62 9.82
CA GLU A 420 50.90 -10.92 9.74
C GLU A 420 50.70 -11.42 11.17
N ASP A 421 50.01 -10.65 11.98
CA ASP A 421 49.83 -10.93 13.37
C ASP A 421 48.47 -10.41 13.77
N ARG A 422 47.62 -11.36 14.15
CA ARG A 422 46.29 -11.18 14.75
C ARG A 422 46.27 -10.23 15.97
N THR A 423 47.41 -9.71 16.39
CA THR A 423 47.61 -8.93 17.61
C THR A 423 47.04 -7.52 17.54
N TRP A 424 47.02 -6.84 16.38
CA TRP A 424 46.48 -5.47 16.32
C TRP A 424 44.96 -5.42 16.52
N LEU A 425 44.21 -6.36 15.92
CA LEU A 425 42.78 -6.50 16.16
C LEU A 425 42.48 -6.89 17.62
N GLN A 426 43.33 -7.71 18.24
CA GLN A 426 43.21 -8.07 19.65
C GLN A 426 43.40 -6.84 20.57
N GLN A 427 44.47 -6.06 20.34
CA GLN A 427 44.78 -4.85 21.11
C GLN A 427 43.72 -3.75 20.98
N VAL A 428 43.10 -3.61 19.80
CA VAL A 428 41.98 -2.66 19.61
C VAL A 428 40.70 -3.17 20.26
N THR A 429 40.50 -4.50 20.33
CA THR A 429 39.35 -5.11 21.01
C THR A 429 39.44 -4.96 22.53
N ASP A 430 40.65 -5.00 23.09
CA ASP A 430 40.91 -4.83 24.54
C ASP A 430 40.75 -3.37 25.02
N LEU A 431 40.77 -2.39 24.09
CA LEU A 431 40.56 -0.97 24.39
C LEU A 431 39.10 -0.50 24.24
N LEU A 432 38.23 -1.34 23.68
CA LEU A 432 36.80 -1.06 23.61
C LEU A 432 36.12 -1.58 24.89
N PRO A 433 35.27 -0.78 25.57
CA PRO A 433 34.57 -1.27 26.74
C PRO A 433 33.71 -2.48 26.37
N HIS A 434 33.96 -3.62 27.03
CA HIS A 434 33.21 -4.85 26.80
C HIS A 434 31.74 -4.67 27.18
N GLU A 435 30.84 -4.64 26.18
CA GLU A 435 29.44 -4.95 26.44
C GLU A 435 29.32 -6.43 26.84
N PRO A 436 28.57 -6.78 27.90
CA PRO A 436 28.39 -8.16 28.29
C PRO A 436 27.64 -8.92 27.20
N ALA A 437 28.20 -10.05 26.76
CA ALA A 437 27.61 -10.90 25.73
C ALA A 437 26.20 -11.39 26.13
N PRO A 438 25.27 -11.55 25.17
CA PRO A 438 23.95 -12.09 25.45
C PRO A 438 24.07 -13.54 25.90
N GLY A 439 23.62 -13.81 27.12
CA GLY A 439 23.59 -15.15 27.70
C GLY A 439 22.84 -16.14 26.82
N ARG A 440 23.46 -17.29 26.57
CA ARG A 440 22.84 -18.46 25.94
C ARG A 440 21.65 -18.90 26.79
N THR A 441 20.45 -18.88 26.20
CA THR A 441 19.26 -19.57 26.74
C THR A 441 19.51 -21.09 26.77
N PRO A 442 19.36 -21.78 27.92
CA PRO A 442 19.31 -23.23 27.96
C PRO A 442 17.89 -23.74 27.58
N PRO A 443 17.75 -25.00 27.12
CA PRO A 443 16.46 -25.58 26.72
C PRO A 443 15.58 -25.91 27.95
N PRO A 444 14.25 -26.08 27.78
CA PRO A 444 13.34 -26.19 28.91
C PRO A 444 13.38 -27.60 29.52
N ALA A 445 13.43 -27.66 30.84
CA ALA A 445 13.12 -28.86 31.62
C ALA A 445 11.90 -28.60 32.51
N HIS A 446 11.14 -29.67 32.69
CA HIS A 446 9.80 -29.79 33.26
C HIS A 446 9.72 -29.60 34.78
N LEU A 447 8.53 -29.14 35.25
CA LEU A 447 7.87 -29.35 36.55
C LEU A 447 8.61 -28.76 37.78
N GLU A 448 8.04 -28.26 38.88
CA GLU A 448 6.73 -28.32 39.54
C GLU A 448 6.82 -27.39 40.79
N HIS A 449 5.69 -26.84 41.28
CA HIS A 449 5.42 -26.34 42.66
C HIS A 449 6.40 -25.30 43.29
N GLU A 450 6.07 -24.31 44.13
CA GLU A 450 4.90 -23.82 44.86
C GLU A 450 5.36 -22.53 45.60
N THR A 451 4.44 -21.59 45.90
CA THR A 451 4.43 -20.66 47.07
C THR A 451 5.65 -19.74 47.36
N THR A 452 5.61 -18.47 47.78
CA THR A 452 4.64 -17.65 48.55
C THR A 452 5.22 -16.22 48.68
N LEU A 453 4.33 -15.25 48.92
CA LEU A 453 4.48 -14.04 49.76
C LEU A 453 5.28 -12.79 49.28
N ARG A 454 4.49 -11.75 48.96
CA ARG A 454 4.46 -10.31 49.39
C ARG A 454 5.75 -9.47 49.60
N PRO A 455 5.70 -8.15 49.30
CA PRO A 455 6.85 -7.23 49.25
C PRO A 455 7.01 -6.36 50.52
N PRO A 456 8.10 -5.58 50.63
CA PRO A 456 8.09 -4.37 51.44
C PRO A 456 8.32 -3.08 50.63
N HIS A 457 7.81 -2.00 51.22
CA HIS A 457 7.75 -0.63 50.74
C HIS A 457 9.06 0.15 50.92
N GLY A 458 9.24 1.17 50.04
CA GLY A 458 9.69 2.52 50.42
C GLY A 458 11.20 2.80 50.40
N GLU A 459 11.65 3.73 49.53
CA GLU A 459 12.06 5.09 49.92
C GLU A 459 12.64 5.89 48.74
N ASN A 460 12.29 7.18 48.69
CA ASN A 460 12.79 8.20 47.76
C ASN A 460 14.13 8.76 48.26
N LYS A 461 15.12 8.98 47.36
CA LYS A 461 15.83 10.28 47.25
C LYS A 461 16.88 10.35 46.12
N ALA A 462 16.77 11.45 45.37
CA ALA A 462 17.83 12.33 44.86
C ALA A 462 18.87 11.75 43.88
N VAL A 463 18.66 12.00 42.58
CA VAL A 463 19.75 12.09 41.60
C VAL A 463 20.10 13.57 41.45
N ARG A 464 21.36 13.90 41.78
CA ARG A 464 21.99 15.19 41.53
C ARG A 464 22.37 15.31 40.06
N ASP A 465 22.22 16.54 39.55
CA ASP A 465 22.67 17.01 38.25
C ASP A 465 24.17 16.76 38.01
N VAL A 466 24.51 16.27 36.82
CA VAL A 466 25.85 16.37 36.23
C VAL A 466 25.70 17.16 34.94
N GLU A 467 26.22 18.39 34.94
CA GLU A 467 26.32 19.27 33.79
C GLU A 467 27.34 18.73 32.77
N LEU A 468 26.96 18.70 31.49
CA LEU A 468 27.84 18.51 30.33
C LEU A 468 27.94 19.85 29.58
N PRO A 469 29.14 20.41 29.32
CA PRO A 469 29.25 21.67 28.59
C PRO A 469 29.12 21.52 27.07
N ALA A 470 28.34 22.44 26.50
CA ALA A 470 28.25 22.96 25.14
C ALA A 470 29.11 22.34 24.02
N LEU A 471 28.45 21.60 23.12
CA LEU A 471 28.95 21.25 21.77
C LEU A 471 27.83 21.38 20.70
N GLU A 472 26.89 22.32 20.90
CA GLU A 472 25.74 22.57 20.01
C GLU A 472 25.82 23.89 19.22
N SER A 473 26.81 24.76 19.45
CA SER A 473 26.90 26.05 18.75
C SER A 473 27.59 25.99 17.38
N ASP A 474 28.48 25.03 17.13
CA ASP A 474 29.30 25.01 15.90
C ASP A 474 28.59 24.42 14.68
N PHE A 475 27.66 23.48 14.87
CA PHE A 475 26.96 22.85 13.74
C PHE A 475 25.95 23.78 13.04
N ARG A 476 25.39 24.77 13.74
CA ARG A 476 24.46 25.76 13.15
C ARG A 476 25.16 26.89 12.40
N SER A 477 26.48 27.04 12.56
CA SER A 477 27.29 28.04 11.84
C SER A 477 27.65 27.53 10.44
N VAL A 478 28.09 26.27 10.34
CA VAL A 478 28.50 25.63 9.08
C VAL A 478 27.34 25.51 8.08
N PHE A 479 26.12 25.18 8.56
CA PHE A 479 24.94 25.10 7.69
C PHE A 479 24.47 26.46 7.15
N ARG A 480 24.75 27.56 7.86
CA ARG A 480 24.40 28.91 7.39
C ARG A 480 25.38 29.46 6.35
N GLN A 481 26.65 29.03 6.39
CA GLN A 481 27.63 29.41 5.36
C GLN A 481 27.41 28.67 4.04
N LEU A 482 26.98 27.40 4.06
CA LEU A 482 26.65 26.66 2.84
C LEU A 482 25.36 27.15 2.16
N GLY A 483 24.39 27.67 2.92
CA GLY A 483 23.16 28.27 2.37
C GLY A 483 23.41 29.57 1.59
N LYS A 484 24.38 30.39 2.00
CA LYS A 484 24.66 31.70 1.38
C LYS A 484 25.48 31.61 0.09
N ALA A 485 26.19 30.50 -0.16
CA ALA A 485 26.94 30.29 -1.39
C ALA A 485 26.04 29.90 -2.59
N CYS A 486 24.85 29.33 -2.33
CA CYS A 486 23.89 28.97 -3.38
C CYS A 486 23.11 30.18 -3.93
N ASP A 487 22.88 31.22 -3.13
CA ASP A 487 22.12 32.41 -3.54
C ASP A 487 22.95 33.39 -4.40
N HIS A 488 24.28 33.28 -4.40
CA HIS A 488 25.16 34.20 -5.15
C HIS A 488 25.47 33.76 -6.60
N LEU A 489 25.07 32.55 -7.00
CA LEU A 489 25.23 32.05 -8.38
C LEU A 489 23.97 32.20 -9.25
N ALA A 490 22.88 32.76 -8.71
CA ALA A 490 21.62 32.97 -9.43
C ALA A 490 21.42 34.39 -10.00
N THR A 491 22.38 35.31 -9.80
CA THR A 491 22.29 36.71 -10.24
C THR A 491 23.50 37.14 -11.07
N THR A 492 23.63 36.61 -12.29
CA THR A 492 24.31 37.32 -13.39
C THR A 492 23.58 37.01 -14.70
N ARG A 493 22.68 37.92 -15.09
CA ARG A 493 22.12 38.04 -16.44
C ARG A 493 22.97 39.07 -17.18
N THR A 494 23.35 38.78 -18.42
CA THR A 494 23.57 39.80 -19.45
C THR A 494 22.48 39.66 -20.54
N PRO A 495 22.02 40.78 -21.16
CA PRO A 495 20.81 40.82 -21.99
C PRO A 495 21.11 40.93 -23.49
N ASP A 496 20.18 40.39 -24.30
CA ASP A 496 19.73 40.79 -25.66
C ASP A 496 19.36 39.53 -26.45
N ALA A 497 18.35 39.46 -27.32
CA ALA A 497 17.16 40.23 -27.66
C ALA A 497 16.40 39.31 -28.64
N GLY A 498 15.06 39.27 -28.64
CA GLY A 498 14.33 38.55 -29.69
C GLY A 498 12.89 38.17 -29.36
N LYS A 499 11.97 39.09 -29.66
CA LYS A 499 10.51 38.99 -29.53
C LYS A 499 9.92 37.85 -30.38
N ALA A 500 8.91 37.15 -29.86
CA ALA A 500 7.69 36.81 -30.61
C ALA A 500 6.56 36.39 -29.65
N ALA A 501 5.40 37.03 -29.82
CA ALA A 501 4.20 36.92 -29.00
C ALA A 501 3.30 35.76 -29.43
N LEU A 502 2.51 35.22 -28.49
CA LEU A 502 1.17 34.68 -28.80
C LEU A 502 0.28 34.67 -27.56
N SER A 503 -0.75 35.50 -27.61
CA SER A 503 -1.79 35.71 -26.59
C SER A 503 -2.87 34.62 -26.66
N LEU A 504 -3.14 33.94 -25.55
CA LEU A 504 -4.32 33.08 -25.38
C LEU A 504 -5.47 33.87 -24.74
N ARG A 505 -6.53 34.08 -25.53
CA ARG A 505 -7.83 34.57 -25.03
C ARG A 505 -8.54 33.47 -24.24
N ARG A 506 -9.14 33.85 -23.13
CA ARG A 506 -10.06 33.05 -22.30
C ARG A 506 -11.47 33.17 -22.87
N GLU A 507 -12.12 32.04 -23.17
CA GLU A 507 -13.58 31.97 -23.37
C GLU A 507 -14.24 31.28 -22.16
N ARG A 508 -15.36 31.85 -21.71
CA ARG A 508 -16.26 31.34 -20.67
C ARG A 508 -17.41 30.55 -21.35
N PRO A 509 -18.03 29.58 -20.66
CA PRO A 509 -19.03 28.70 -21.26
C PRO A 509 -20.43 29.33 -21.35
N ALA A 510 -21.14 29.01 -22.43
CA ALA A 510 -22.52 29.40 -22.70
C ALA A 510 -23.54 28.52 -21.95
N THR A 511 -24.56 29.17 -21.44
CA THR A 511 -25.80 28.66 -20.86
C THR A 511 -26.74 28.12 -21.95
N CYS A 512 -27.23 26.88 -21.81
CA CYS A 512 -28.30 26.35 -22.66
C CYS A 512 -29.67 26.60 -22.02
N VAL A 513 -30.55 27.23 -22.81
CA VAL A 513 -31.97 27.49 -22.57
C VAL A 513 -32.78 26.26 -23.00
N ASN A 514 -33.70 25.81 -22.14
CA ASN A 514 -34.71 24.79 -22.44
C ASN A 514 -36.01 25.45 -22.90
N ALA A 515 -36.48 25.07 -24.08
CA ALA A 515 -37.87 25.16 -24.55
C ALA A 515 -38.09 23.86 -25.34
N GLY A 516 -39.17 23.09 -25.27
CA GLY A 516 -40.50 23.22 -24.68
C GLY A 516 -41.34 22.20 -25.47
N ARG A 517 -42.08 21.30 -24.81
CA ARG A 517 -43.08 20.40 -25.43
C ARG A 517 -43.92 19.72 -24.35
N ASP A 518 -45.13 20.24 -24.20
CA ASP A 518 -46.38 19.68 -23.65
C ASP A 518 -47.47 20.33 -24.55
N ASP A 519 -48.65 19.81 -24.83
CA ASP A 519 -49.28 18.50 -24.78
C ASP A 519 -50.55 18.66 -25.65
N ARG A 520 -51.09 17.57 -26.20
CA ARG A 520 -52.47 17.55 -26.73
C ARG A 520 -53.16 16.30 -26.21
N ILE A 521 -53.92 16.47 -25.11
CA ILE A 521 -55.36 16.21 -24.92
C ILE A 521 -55.63 16.14 -23.42
#